data_AF-A0A5C8MMB2-F1
#
_entry.id   AF-A0A5C8MMB2-F1
#
_cell.length_a   1.000
_cell.length_b   1.000
_cell.length_c   1.000
_cell.angle_alpha   90.00
_cell.angle_beta   90.00
_cell.angle_gamma   90.00
#
_symmetry.space_group_name_H-M   'P 1'
#
loop_
_entity.id
_entity.type
_entity.pdbx_description
1 polymer ?
#
loop_
_entity_poly.entity_id
_entity_poly.type
_entity_poly.pdbx_seq_one_letter_code
_entity_poly.pdbx_strand_id
1 'polypeptide(L)'
;LYVDNIYIMNIGLQARREEILRYGMGFILTPKNFNARTTIANLGQRQAILHDVSSALGVYRDSGTPALVPLAKRDLNDGRVGIFILPQVNDIEKAKKIIENAPILENAIRMPKKRQFIRRGE
;
A
#
# COMPACT_ATOMS: atom_id res chain seq x y z
N LEU A 1 -2.61 -6.30 15.82
CA LEU A 1 -2.54 -6.82 14.44
C LEU A 1 -1.10 -6.77 13.96
N TYR A 2 -0.59 -7.90 13.52
CA TYR A 2 0.73 -8.03 12.93
C TYR A 2 0.58 -8.61 11.52
N VAL A 3 1.47 -8.19 10.61
CA VAL A 3 1.70 -8.88 9.34
C VAL A 3 3.12 -9.44 9.45
N ASP A 4 3.24 -10.76 9.47
CA ASP A 4 4.47 -11.44 9.93
C ASP A 4 4.89 -10.90 11.32
N ASN A 5 6.11 -10.36 11.46
CA ASN A 5 6.61 -9.74 12.68
C ASN A 5 6.38 -8.22 12.75
N ILE A 6 5.74 -7.60 11.75
CA ILE A 6 5.58 -6.14 11.66
C ILE A 6 4.27 -5.71 12.34
N TYR A 7 4.40 -4.95 13.44
CA TYR A 7 3.25 -4.40 14.17
C TYR A 7 2.50 -3.34 13.35
N ILE A 8 1.28 -3.62 12.91
CA ILE A 8 0.46 -2.67 12.14
C ILE A 8 -0.29 -1.71 13.07
N MET A 9 -1.21 -2.25 13.87
CA MET A 9 -2.07 -1.46 14.78
C MET A 9 -2.67 -2.32 15.90
N ASN A 10 -3.12 -1.66 16.98
CA ASN A 10 -3.86 -2.29 18.07
C ASN A 10 -5.34 -2.43 17.68
N ILE A 11 -5.95 -3.57 18.00
CA ILE A 11 -7.37 -3.84 17.77
C ILE A 11 -8.01 -4.21 19.11
N GLY A 12 -8.76 -3.27 19.68
CA GLY A 12 -9.43 -3.45 20.98
C GLY A 12 -10.72 -4.25 20.90
N LEU A 13 -11.60 -3.91 19.94
CA LEU A 13 -12.94 -4.49 19.82
C LEU A 13 -12.90 -5.90 19.23
N GLN A 14 -13.64 -6.84 19.84
CA GLN A 14 -13.70 -8.23 19.39
C GLN A 14 -14.30 -8.36 17.99
N ALA A 15 -15.41 -7.68 17.69
CA ALA A 15 -16.02 -7.70 16.35
C ALA A 15 -15.01 -7.32 15.25
N ARG A 16 -14.11 -6.37 15.53
CA ARG A 16 -13.05 -5.98 14.59
C ARG A 16 -12.01 -7.07 14.38
N ARG A 17 -11.65 -7.80 15.44
CA ARG A 17 -10.74 -8.94 15.32
C ARG A 17 -11.35 -10.00 14.42
N GLU A 18 -12.63 -10.29 14.58
CA GLU A 18 -13.36 -11.27 13.75
C GLU A 18 -13.46 -10.85 12.28
N GLU A 19 -13.78 -9.57 12.02
CA GLU A 19 -13.77 -9.00 10.66
C GLU A 19 -12.38 -9.12 10.00
N ILE A 20 -11.32 -8.77 10.75
CA ILE A 20 -9.94 -8.85 10.25
C ILE A 20 -9.55 -10.30 9.95
N LEU A 21 -9.93 -11.26 10.80
CA LEU A 21 -9.66 -12.67 10.58
C LEU A 21 -10.41 -13.23 9.37
N ARG A 22 -11.60 -12.69 9.06
CA ARG A 22 -12.43 -13.16 7.95
C ARG A 22 -12.03 -12.54 6.61
N TYR A 23 -11.72 -11.24 6.59
CA TYR A 23 -11.56 -10.48 5.35
C TYR A 23 -10.16 -9.89 5.16
N GLY A 24 -9.33 -9.88 6.20
CA GLY A 24 -8.02 -9.25 6.14
C GLY A 24 -7.01 -10.05 5.33
N MET A 25 -6.15 -9.34 4.60
CA MET A 25 -4.95 -9.90 3.98
C MET A 25 -3.71 -9.14 4.44
N GLY A 26 -2.62 -9.89 4.59
CA GLY A 26 -1.30 -9.37 4.93
C GLY A 26 -0.26 -9.74 3.87
N PHE A 27 0.59 -8.80 3.49
CA PHE A 27 1.70 -9.01 2.56
C PHE A 27 2.99 -8.44 3.11
N ILE A 28 4.11 -9.12 2.84
CA ILE A 28 5.46 -8.64 3.16
C ILE A 28 6.19 -8.30 1.88
N LEU A 29 6.54 -7.02 1.72
CA LEU A 29 7.41 -6.56 0.64
C LEU A 29 8.84 -6.62 1.13
N THR A 30 9.61 -7.54 0.55
CA THR A 30 11.04 -7.69 0.83
C THR A 30 11.84 -6.99 -0.28
N PRO A 31 12.65 -5.97 0.05
CA PRO A 31 13.43 -5.27 -0.96
C PRO A 31 14.53 -6.16 -1.52
N LYS A 32 14.60 -6.29 -2.85
CA LYS A 32 15.62 -7.11 -3.54
C LYS A 32 17.00 -6.46 -3.58
N ASN A 33 17.08 -5.13 -3.44
CA ASN A 33 18.32 -4.36 -3.46
C ASN A 33 18.14 -3.03 -2.72
N PHE A 34 19.21 -2.24 -2.63
CA PHE A 34 19.21 -0.94 -1.94
C PHE A 34 18.23 0.06 -2.55
N ASN A 35 18.14 0.14 -3.89
CA ASN A 35 17.23 1.05 -4.56
C ASN A 35 15.77 0.71 -4.24
N ALA A 36 15.41 -0.57 -4.33
CA ALA A 36 14.07 -1.05 -3.95
C ALA A 36 13.74 -0.74 -2.49
N ARG A 37 14.72 -0.87 -1.57
CA ARG A 37 14.56 -0.51 -0.15
C ARG A 37 14.22 0.97 0.00
N THR A 38 14.92 1.85 -0.72
CA THR A 38 14.65 3.30 -0.71
C THR A 38 13.28 3.62 -1.29
N THR A 39 12.90 2.99 -2.41
CA THR A 39 11.59 3.16 -3.05
C THR A 39 10.44 2.81 -2.11
N ILE A 40 10.45 1.63 -1.50
CA ILE A 40 9.35 1.21 -0.60
C ILE A 40 9.39 1.90 0.77
N ALA A 41 10.53 2.49 1.15
CA ALA A 41 10.63 3.31 2.35
C ALA A 41 9.84 4.62 2.22
N ASN A 42 9.77 5.17 1.01
CA ASN A 42 9.03 6.39 0.73
C ASN A 42 7.55 6.23 1.12
N LEU A 43 7.04 7.18 1.91
CA LEU A 43 5.65 7.14 2.38
C LEU A 43 4.65 7.27 1.22
N GLY A 44 4.92 8.15 0.26
CA GLY A 44 4.10 8.33 -0.94
C GLY A 44 4.02 7.04 -1.76
N GLN A 45 5.13 6.32 -1.93
CA GLN A 45 5.12 5.04 -2.63
C GLN A 45 4.23 4.02 -1.93
N ARG A 46 4.30 3.94 -0.60
CA ARG A 46 3.44 3.07 0.19
C ARG A 46 1.96 3.44 0.06
N GLN A 47 1.65 4.74 0.02
CA GLN A 47 0.28 5.20 -0.23
C GLN A 47 -0.20 4.85 -1.64
N ALA A 48 0.65 4.95 -2.65
CA ALA A 48 0.32 4.54 -4.02
C ALA A 48 -0.02 3.04 -4.09
N ILE A 49 0.80 2.18 -3.45
CA ILE A 49 0.52 0.73 -3.38
C ILE A 49 -0.83 0.47 -2.69
N LEU A 50 -1.07 1.09 -1.53
CA LEU A 50 -2.35 0.93 -0.81
C LEU A 50 -3.54 1.39 -1.64
N HIS A 51 -3.41 2.54 -2.31
CA HIS A 51 -4.44 3.11 -3.18
C HIS A 51 -4.80 2.16 -4.33
N ASP A 52 -3.81 1.61 -5.01
CA ASP A 52 -4.04 0.77 -6.20
C ASP A 52 -4.72 -0.54 -5.82
N VAL A 53 -4.26 -1.18 -4.74
CA VAL A 53 -4.86 -2.40 -4.22
C VAL A 53 -6.29 -2.15 -3.73
N SER A 54 -6.51 -1.05 -3.00
CA SER A 54 -7.83 -0.66 -2.50
C SER A 54 -8.80 -0.34 -3.64
N SER A 55 -8.32 0.32 -4.70
CA SER A 55 -9.13 0.66 -5.87
C SER A 55 -9.51 -0.58 -6.68
N ALA A 56 -8.59 -1.54 -6.81
CA ALA A 56 -8.79 -2.72 -7.65
C ALA A 56 -9.57 -3.86 -6.98
N LEU A 57 -9.51 -3.99 -5.65
CA LEU A 57 -10.18 -5.05 -4.88
C LEU A 57 -11.38 -4.54 -4.07
N GLY A 58 -11.63 -3.23 -4.12
CA GLY A 58 -12.54 -2.55 -3.21
C GLY A 58 -11.99 -2.50 -1.79
N VAL A 59 -12.57 -1.63 -0.96
CA VAL A 59 -12.30 -1.63 0.48
C VAL A 59 -13.57 -2.07 1.16
N TYR A 60 -13.44 -3.02 2.09
CA TYR A 60 -14.51 -3.38 3.00
C TYR A 60 -14.78 -2.19 3.93
N ARG A 61 -15.65 -1.29 3.47
CA ARG A 61 -16.19 -0.15 4.23
C ARG A 61 -17.69 -0.35 4.29
N ASP A 62 -18.19 -0.86 5.40
CA ASP A 62 -19.59 -0.67 5.74
C ASP A 62 -19.75 0.75 6.29
N SER A 63 -20.79 1.46 5.86
CA SER A 63 -20.96 2.92 6.05
C SER A 63 -21.04 3.35 7.52
N GLY A 64 -21.10 2.40 8.47
CA GLY A 64 -21.01 2.64 9.91
C GLY A 64 -19.67 2.34 10.58
N THR A 65 -18.61 1.95 9.84
CA THR A 65 -17.38 1.41 10.46
C THR A 65 -16.06 2.01 9.94
N PRO A 66 -15.69 3.24 10.38
CA PRO A 66 -14.50 3.97 9.91
C PRO A 66 -13.14 3.38 10.32
N ALA A 67 -13.11 2.39 11.20
CA ALA A 67 -11.90 2.00 11.92
C ALA A 67 -10.93 1.09 11.15
N LEU A 68 -11.36 0.47 10.04
CA LEU A 68 -10.54 -0.49 9.30
C LEU A 68 -10.06 0.11 7.98
N VAL A 69 -8.91 0.77 8.04
CA VAL A 69 -8.23 1.34 6.87
C VAL A 69 -7.05 0.46 6.45
N PRO A 70 -6.79 0.33 5.14
CA PRO A 70 -5.55 -0.26 4.64
C PRO A 70 -4.32 0.48 5.20
N LEU A 71 -3.30 -0.26 5.60
CA LEU A 71 -2.08 0.31 6.20
C LEU A 71 -0.82 -0.38 5.68
N ALA A 72 0.24 0.41 5.50
CA ALA A 72 1.55 -0.07 5.10
C ALA A 72 2.61 0.47 6.05
N LYS A 73 3.28 -0.42 6.78
CA LYS A 73 4.29 -0.07 7.78
C LYS A 73 5.62 -0.72 7.48
N ARG A 74 6.67 0.08 7.62
CA ARG A 74 8.04 -0.37 7.41
C ARG A 74 8.63 -0.90 8.73
N ASP A 75 9.32 -2.03 8.65
CA ASP A 75 10.25 -2.48 9.69
C ASP A 75 11.55 -1.69 9.58
N LEU A 76 11.96 -1.06 10.68
CA LEU A 76 13.15 -0.23 10.73
C LEU A 76 14.43 -1.06 10.77
N ASN A 77 14.37 -2.33 11.16
CA ASN A 77 15.53 -3.19 11.31
C ASN A 77 16.06 -3.70 9.96
N ASP A 78 15.17 -4.17 9.09
CA ASP A 78 15.55 -4.82 7.82
C ASP A 78 15.02 -4.11 6.57
N GLY A 79 14.11 -3.14 6.74
CA GLY A 79 13.52 -2.36 5.66
C GLY A 79 12.38 -3.05 4.91
N ARG A 80 11.88 -4.20 5.39
CA ARG A 80 10.65 -4.82 4.87
C ARG A 80 9.45 -3.93 5.13
N VAL A 81 8.42 -4.05 4.28
CA VAL A 81 7.15 -3.34 4.47
C VAL A 81 6.03 -4.36 4.61
N GLY A 82 5.33 -4.30 5.75
CA GLY A 82 4.10 -5.01 5.98
C GLY A 82 2.93 -4.21 5.44
N ILE A 83 2.16 -4.82 4.54
CA ILE A 83 0.94 -4.27 3.99
C ILE A 83 -0.24 -5.05 4.56
N PHE A 84 -1.20 -4.33 5.09
CA PHE A 84 -2.48 -4.85 5.53
C PHE A 84 -3.60 -4.20 4.72
N ILE A 85 -4.49 -5.03 4.20
CA ILE A 85 -5.68 -4.59 3.47
C ILE A 85 -6.90 -5.36 3.98
N LEU A 86 -8.07 -4.74 3.83
CA LEU A 86 -9.37 -5.36 4.08
C LEU A 86 -10.24 -5.23 2.81
N PRO A 87 -10.02 -6.06 1.78
CA PRO A 87 -10.70 -5.91 0.50
C PRO A 87 -12.12 -6.51 0.51
N GLN A 88 -12.96 -6.08 -0.43
CA GLN A 88 -14.24 -6.75 -0.68
C GLN A 88 -14.05 -8.06 -1.45
N VAL A 89 -13.12 -8.07 -2.40
CA VAL A 89 -12.76 -9.27 -3.16
C VAL A 89 -11.58 -9.97 -2.49
N ASN A 90 -11.83 -11.15 -1.92
CA ASN A 90 -10.79 -11.93 -1.23
C ASN A 90 -9.98 -12.81 -2.21
N ASP A 91 -9.10 -12.18 -3.00
CA ASP A 91 -8.21 -12.84 -3.96
C ASP A 91 -6.74 -12.44 -3.74
N ILE A 92 -5.98 -13.34 -3.13
CA ILE A 92 -4.57 -13.15 -2.76
C ILE A 92 -3.68 -12.99 -4.00
N GLU A 93 -3.92 -13.77 -5.05
CA GLU A 93 -3.09 -13.74 -6.26
C GLU A 93 -3.31 -12.45 -7.05
N LYS A 94 -4.56 -12.00 -7.12
CA LYS A 94 -4.87 -10.69 -7.71
C LYS A 94 -4.25 -9.56 -6.90
N ALA A 95 -4.38 -9.58 -5.57
CA ALA A 95 -3.75 -8.59 -4.69
C ALA A 95 -2.23 -8.53 -4.88
N LYS A 96 -1.57 -9.69 -4.89
CA LYS A 96 -0.14 -9.81 -5.13
C LYS A 96 0.26 -9.21 -6.48
N LYS A 97 -0.44 -9.55 -7.56
CA LYS A 97 -0.18 -8.98 -8.90
C LYS A 97 -0.33 -7.46 -8.90
N ILE A 98 -1.35 -6.90 -8.25
CA ILE A 98 -1.53 -5.45 -8.18
C ILE A 98 -0.37 -4.79 -7.44
N ILE A 99 0.02 -5.34 -6.27
CA ILE A 99 1.15 -4.84 -5.48
C ILE A 99 2.46 -4.88 -6.29
N GLU A 100 2.71 -5.97 -7.01
CA GLU A 100 3.91 -6.15 -7.83
C GLU A 100 3.98 -5.17 -9.02
N ASN A 101 2.83 -4.72 -9.53
CA ASN A 101 2.72 -3.81 -10.67
C ASN A 101 2.44 -2.35 -10.27
N ALA A 102 2.41 -2.03 -8.97
CA ALA A 102 2.19 -0.67 -8.50
C ALA A 102 3.27 0.28 -9.08
N PRO A 103 2.88 1.45 -9.62
CA PRO A 103 3.79 2.36 -10.28
C PRO A 103 4.77 2.98 -9.27
N ILE A 104 6.03 3.10 -9.67
CA ILE A 104 7.04 3.82 -8.88
C ILE A 104 6.86 5.33 -9.10
N LEU A 105 6.65 6.09 -8.03
CA LEU A 105 6.39 7.53 -8.09
C LEU A 105 7.52 8.31 -8.77
N GLU A 106 8.78 7.93 -8.55
CA GLU A 106 9.94 8.57 -9.19
C GLU A 106 9.86 8.48 -10.74
N ASN A 107 9.30 7.39 -11.27
CA ASN A 107 9.07 7.23 -12.70
C ASN A 107 7.77 7.90 -13.16
N ALA A 108 6.74 7.98 -12.31
CA ALA A 108 5.48 8.66 -12.61
C ALA A 108 5.65 10.19 -12.77
N ILE A 109 6.55 10.80 -11.98
CA ILE A 109 6.92 12.22 -12.12
C ILE A 109 7.70 12.45 -13.43
N ARG A 110 8.36 11.42 -13.96
CA ARG A 110 9.19 11.48 -15.17
C ARG A 110 8.40 11.35 -16.49
N MET A 111 7.09 11.58 -16.48
CA MET A 111 6.35 12.04 -17.65
C MET A 111 6.18 13.57 -17.59
N PRO A 112 7.21 14.38 -17.91
CA PRO A 112 6.98 15.78 -18.18
C PRO A 112 6.19 15.85 -19.50
N LYS A 113 4.94 16.32 -19.46
CA LYS A 113 4.36 16.94 -20.66
C LYS A 113 5.38 17.96 -21.15
N LYS A 114 5.78 17.87 -22.43
CA LYS A 114 6.64 18.83 -23.12
C LYS A 114 6.44 20.22 -22.53
N ARG A 115 7.40 20.71 -21.75
CA ARG A 115 7.48 22.13 -21.40
C ARG A 115 7.82 22.84 -22.69
N GLN A 116 6.81 23.35 -23.39
CA GLN A 116 7.03 24.29 -24.47
C GLN A 116 7.49 25.58 -23.80
N PHE A 117 8.81 25.77 -23.70
CA PHE A 117 9.38 27.06 -23.39
C PHE A 117 9.00 28.00 -24.53
N ILE A 118 7.94 28.79 -24.34
CA ILE A 118 7.70 29.95 -25.19
C ILE A 118 8.74 30.99 -24.75
N ARG A 119 9.87 31.04 -25.44
CA ARG A 119 10.64 32.27 -25.51
C ARG A 119 9.83 33.24 -26.38
N ARG A 120 9.18 34.23 -25.77
CA ARG A 120 8.88 35.47 -26.49
C ARG A 120 10.06 36.40 -26.25
N GLY A 121 10.82 36.61 -27.31
CA GLY A 121 11.91 37.56 -27.36
C GLY A 121 11.41 39.00 -27.43
N GLU A 122 12.38 39.88 -27.19
CA GLU A 122 12.59 41.27 -27.62
C GLU A 122 11.43 42.03 -28.27
#